data_AF-A0A9Q3IXC3-F1
#
_entry.id   AF-A0A9Q3IXC3-F1
#
_cell.length_a   1.000
_cell.length_b   1.000
_cell.length_c   1.000
_cell.angle_alpha   90.00
_cell.angle_beta   90.00
_cell.angle_gamma   90.00
#
_symmetry.space_group_name_H-M   'P 1'
#
loop_
_entity.id
_entity.type
_entity.pdbx_description
1 polymer ?
#
loop_
_entity_poly.entity_id
_entity_poly.type
_entity_poly.pdbx_seq_one_letter_code
_entity_poly.pdbx_strand_id
1 'polypeptide(L)'
;MLRWQIAIQEYIGNMTIFHKAGNIYKNADGLSRWALAHTSYSPAYVIPIEGINITDIGTEFFEEVGESHKQDKNCHILTSLLDNDFKYTSLVNALDEVWKNSYSEGRFHYFDGIIYHRTKHSCVMKLCSRLLINTILHECHDSIYSGHLSEDRTLEQVKNCAWWPYQRKETIEYCHTCDRCQKSNRSTGKKFGLMIHIQEPKSPWEGFHMFWVTALPPSGDKSYNGCLVIVERYSKTPIFLR
;
A
#
# COMPACT_ATOMS: atom_id res chain seq x y z
N MET A 1 -7.45 3.40 -11.70
CA MET A 1 -8.58 3.80 -12.58
C MET A 1 -9.49 2.63 -13.02
N LEU A 2 -9.31 1.40 -12.52
CA LEU A 2 -10.08 0.21 -12.93
C LEU A 2 -11.55 0.11 -12.45
N ARG A 3 -11.97 0.93 -11.48
CA ARG A 3 -13.25 0.73 -10.76
C ARG A 3 -14.49 0.84 -11.66
N TRP A 4 -14.43 1.65 -12.72
CA TRP A 4 -15.54 1.86 -13.64
C TRP A 4 -15.41 1.03 -14.93
N GLN A 5 -14.22 0.60 -15.30
CA GLN A 5 -14.02 -0.16 -16.55
C GLN A 5 -14.78 -1.49 -16.53
N ILE A 6 -14.72 -2.24 -15.43
CA ILE A 6 -15.42 -3.53 -15.31
C ILE A 6 -16.94 -3.32 -15.32
N ALA A 7 -17.45 -2.33 -14.59
CA ALA A 7 -18.88 -2.02 -14.56
C ALA A 7 -19.41 -1.49 -15.90
N ILE A 8 -18.59 -0.77 -16.67
CA ILE A 8 -18.96 -0.29 -18.01
C ILE A 8 -18.87 -1.43 -19.05
N GLN A 9 -17.93 -2.37 -18.87
CA GLN A 9 -17.78 -3.55 -19.72
C GLN A 9 -19.03 -4.43 -19.74
N GLU A 10 -19.76 -4.54 -18.61
CA GLU A 10 -21.05 -5.24 -18.53
C GLU A 10 -22.11 -4.69 -19.52
N TYR A 11 -21.95 -3.45 -20.00
CA TYR A 11 -22.87 -2.80 -20.93
C TYR A 11 -22.29 -2.58 -22.33
N ILE A 12 -21.06 -3.03 -22.61
CA ILE A 12 -20.46 -2.93 -23.94
C ILE A 12 -21.29 -3.78 -24.92
N GLY A 13 -21.83 -3.12 -25.94
CA GLY A 13 -22.73 -3.73 -26.95
C GLY A 13 -24.21 -3.39 -26.78
N ASN A 14 -24.66 -2.99 -25.58
CA ASN A 14 -26.06 -2.62 -25.29
C ASN A 14 -26.24 -1.23 -24.68
N MET A 15 -25.17 -0.46 -24.46
CA MET A 15 -25.28 0.94 -24.04
C MET A 15 -25.24 1.93 -25.20
N THR A 16 -26.04 2.98 -25.09
CA THR A 16 -25.92 4.17 -25.93
C THR A 16 -25.47 5.32 -25.05
N ILE A 17 -24.27 5.85 -25.32
CA ILE A 17 -23.72 6.99 -24.57
C ILE A 17 -24.28 8.27 -25.16
N PHE A 18 -25.03 9.04 -24.36
CA PHE A 18 -25.51 10.37 -24.74
C PHE A 18 -24.67 11.44 -24.07
N HIS A 19 -24.04 12.29 -24.87
CA HIS A 19 -23.34 13.46 -24.36
C HIS A 19 -24.34 14.50 -23.86
N LYS A 20 -24.19 14.92 -22.59
CA LYS A 20 -24.96 16.03 -22.00
C LYS A 20 -24.00 17.14 -21.58
N ALA A 21 -24.05 18.27 -22.28
CA ALA A 21 -23.25 19.44 -21.92
C ALA A 21 -23.68 19.96 -20.53
N GLY A 22 -22.73 20.08 -19.60
CA GLY A 22 -22.98 20.67 -18.28
C GLY A 22 -23.06 22.20 -18.37
N ASN A 23 -24.03 22.81 -17.67
CA ASN A 23 -24.18 24.28 -17.63
C ASN A 23 -23.00 25.01 -16.95
N ILE A 24 -22.23 24.31 -16.12
CA ILE A 24 -21.19 24.90 -15.25
C ILE A 24 -19.80 24.93 -15.94
N TYR A 25 -19.56 24.06 -16.93
CA TYR A 25 -18.25 23.88 -17.56
C TYR A 25 -18.28 24.15 -19.07
N LYS A 26 -18.75 25.34 -19.47
CA LYS A 26 -18.69 25.76 -20.89
C LYS A 26 -17.26 25.93 -21.41
N ASN A 27 -16.29 26.09 -20.51
CA ASN A 27 -14.85 26.03 -20.81
C ASN A 27 -14.30 24.62 -20.53
N ALA A 28 -14.59 23.67 -21.40
CA ALA A 28 -13.72 22.51 -21.53
C ALA A 28 -12.45 22.96 -22.29
N ASP A 29 -11.27 22.73 -21.70
CA ASP A 29 -9.95 22.96 -22.31
C ASP A 29 -9.91 22.36 -23.73
N GLY A 30 -9.37 23.11 -24.70
CA GLY A 30 -9.24 22.70 -26.09
C GLY A 30 -8.57 21.33 -26.30
N LEU A 31 -7.78 20.86 -25.33
CA LEU A 31 -7.19 19.52 -25.33
C LEU A 31 -8.21 18.36 -25.23
N SER A 32 -9.42 18.62 -24.73
CA SER A 32 -10.51 17.64 -24.68
C SER A 32 -11.33 17.51 -25.97
N ARG A 33 -11.09 18.39 -26.96
CA ARG A 33 -11.88 18.47 -28.21
C ARG A 33 -11.12 18.01 -29.45
N TRP A 34 -9.82 17.82 -29.36
CA TRP A 34 -9.05 17.17 -30.42
C TRP A 34 -8.74 15.74 -30.01
N ALA A 35 -9.68 14.84 -30.33
CA ALA A 35 -9.34 13.44 -30.47
C ALA A 35 -8.24 13.37 -31.54
N LEU A 36 -7.00 13.15 -31.12
CA LEU A 36 -5.91 12.86 -32.05
C LEU A 36 -6.34 11.63 -32.86
N ALA A 37 -6.15 11.68 -34.18
CA ALA A 37 -6.43 10.54 -35.02
C ALA A 37 -5.65 9.32 -34.48
N HIS A 38 -6.34 8.19 -34.33
CA HIS A 38 -5.73 6.90 -33.95
C HIS A 38 -4.79 6.45 -35.07
N THR A 39 -3.59 7.01 -35.09
CA THR A 39 -2.53 6.79 -36.06
C THR A 39 -1.26 6.48 -35.31
N SER A 40 -0.35 5.74 -35.93
CA SER A 40 0.92 5.30 -35.32
C SER A 40 1.85 6.41 -34.85
N TYR A 41 1.54 7.66 -35.19
CA TYR A 41 2.30 8.86 -34.86
C TYR A 41 1.67 9.68 -33.71
N SER A 42 0.47 9.32 -33.24
CA SER A 42 -0.13 9.97 -32.08
C SER A 42 0.66 9.57 -30.83
N PRO A 43 1.08 10.51 -29.97
CA PRO A 43 1.73 10.17 -28.71
C PRO A 43 0.83 9.31 -27.82
N ALA A 44 -0.51 9.37 -27.98
CA ALA A 44 -1.43 8.49 -27.27
C ALA A 44 -1.62 7.10 -27.93
N TYR A 45 -1.01 6.82 -29.10
CA TYR A 45 -1.18 5.57 -29.82
C TYR A 45 -0.56 4.38 -29.06
N VAL A 46 0.56 4.61 -28.36
CA VAL A 46 1.24 3.62 -27.50
C VAL A 46 2.02 4.33 -26.38
N ILE A 47 1.35 5.14 -25.56
CA ILE A 47 1.90 5.42 -24.23
C ILE A 47 1.05 4.59 -23.26
N PRO A 48 1.54 3.43 -22.80
CA PRO A 48 0.97 2.82 -21.61
C PRO A 48 1.07 3.89 -20.52
N ILE A 49 -0.04 4.16 -19.86
CA ILE A 49 -0.02 4.94 -18.64
C ILE A 49 0.84 4.12 -17.65
N GLU A 50 2.11 4.49 -17.48
CA GLU A 50 3.10 3.92 -16.54
C GLU A 50 2.73 4.28 -15.08
N GLY A 51 1.46 4.18 -14.73
CA GLY A 51 0.96 4.30 -13.37
C GLY A 51 0.53 2.92 -12.91
N ILE A 52 1.44 2.17 -12.27
CA ILE A 52 1.23 0.80 -11.74
C ILE A 52 0.26 0.03 -12.64
N ASN A 53 0.65 -0.12 -13.89
CA ASN A 53 -0.15 -0.88 -14.83
C ASN A 53 0.29 -2.33 -14.64
N ILE A 54 -0.58 -3.12 -14.03
CA ILE A 54 -0.52 -4.57 -13.99
C ILE A 54 -0.83 -5.07 -15.42
N THR A 55 -0.10 -4.59 -16.44
CA THR A 55 -0.37 -4.86 -17.87
C THR A 55 0.72 -5.65 -18.56
N ASP A 56 1.86 -5.87 -17.89
CA ASP A 56 2.84 -6.90 -18.30
C ASP A 56 2.60 -8.22 -17.57
N ILE A 57 1.42 -8.39 -16.97
CA ILE A 57 0.94 -9.72 -16.61
C ILE A 57 0.48 -10.38 -17.91
N GLY A 58 1.33 -11.24 -18.47
CA GLY A 58 0.98 -12.06 -19.63
C GLY A 58 -0.30 -12.85 -19.37
N THR A 59 -1.00 -13.21 -20.46
CA THR A 59 -2.19 -14.10 -20.39
C THR A 59 -1.91 -15.38 -19.60
N GLU A 60 -0.65 -15.85 -19.64
CA GLU A 60 -0.12 -16.98 -18.87
C GLU A 60 -0.45 -16.90 -17.37
N PHE A 61 -0.38 -15.72 -16.75
CA PHE A 61 -0.70 -15.59 -15.33
C PHE A 61 -2.19 -15.76 -15.04
N PHE A 62 -3.06 -15.21 -15.89
CA PHE A 62 -4.50 -15.36 -15.74
C PHE A 62 -4.91 -16.83 -15.96
N GLU A 63 -4.28 -17.50 -16.92
CA GLU A 63 -4.41 -18.94 -17.13
C GLU A 63 -3.93 -19.72 -15.88
N GLU A 64 -2.78 -19.39 -15.30
CA GLU A 64 -2.27 -20.03 -14.08
C GLU A 64 -3.21 -19.83 -12.89
N VAL A 65 -3.78 -18.63 -12.74
CA VAL A 65 -4.80 -18.33 -11.73
C VAL A 65 -6.02 -19.25 -11.93
N GLY A 66 -6.54 -19.33 -13.15
CA GLY A 66 -7.67 -20.20 -13.50
C GLY A 66 -7.39 -21.69 -13.25
N GLU A 67 -6.20 -22.18 -13.63
CA GLU A 67 -5.78 -23.56 -13.32
C GLU A 67 -5.68 -23.80 -11.80
N SER A 68 -5.23 -22.80 -11.03
CA SER A 68 -5.19 -22.90 -9.57
C SER A 68 -6.59 -23.02 -8.95
N HIS A 69 -7.62 -22.43 -9.57
CA HIS A 69 -9.01 -22.58 -9.11
C HIS A 69 -9.52 -24.02 -9.26
N LYS A 70 -9.03 -24.77 -10.26
CA LYS A 70 -9.43 -26.17 -10.48
C LYS A 70 -8.89 -27.11 -9.40
N GLN A 71 -7.73 -26.77 -8.82
CA GLN A 71 -7.07 -27.60 -7.81
C GLN A 71 -7.62 -27.37 -6.39
N ASP A 72 -8.10 -26.16 -6.11
CA ASP A 72 -8.64 -25.81 -4.80
C ASP A 72 -10.11 -26.23 -4.66
N LYS A 73 -10.41 -27.01 -3.61
CA LYS A 73 -11.75 -27.53 -3.31
C LYS A 73 -12.81 -26.42 -3.28
N ASN A 74 -12.56 -25.31 -2.59
CA ASN A 74 -13.55 -24.23 -2.44
C ASN A 74 -13.71 -23.45 -3.76
N CYS A 75 -12.60 -23.20 -4.46
CA CYS A 75 -12.59 -22.57 -5.79
C CYS A 75 -13.42 -23.41 -6.78
N HIS A 76 -13.28 -24.75 -6.78
CA HIS A 76 -14.05 -25.66 -7.62
C HIS A 76 -15.56 -25.66 -7.31
N ILE A 77 -15.92 -25.69 -6.02
CA ILE A 77 -17.32 -25.60 -5.57
C ILE A 77 -17.94 -24.27 -6.01
N LEU A 78 -17.24 -23.15 -5.80
CA LEU A 78 -17.73 -21.83 -6.20
C LEU A 78 -17.91 -21.71 -7.71
N THR A 79 -16.97 -22.23 -8.50
CA THR A 79 -17.09 -22.25 -9.97
C THR A 79 -18.37 -22.97 -10.37
N SER A 80 -18.61 -24.17 -9.81
CA SER A 80 -19.82 -24.95 -10.11
C SER A 80 -21.11 -24.24 -9.69
N LEU A 81 -21.09 -23.52 -8.56
CA LEU A 81 -22.23 -22.75 -8.06
C LEU A 81 -22.53 -21.51 -8.91
N LEU A 82 -21.49 -20.75 -9.27
CA LEU A 82 -21.61 -19.48 -9.99
C LEU A 82 -21.92 -19.69 -11.48
N ASP A 83 -21.35 -20.72 -12.10
CA ASP A 83 -21.59 -21.04 -13.52
C ASP A 83 -22.99 -21.61 -13.78
N ASN A 84 -23.61 -22.24 -12.76
CA ASN A 84 -24.95 -22.84 -12.87
C ASN A 84 -26.06 -21.99 -12.23
N ASP A 85 -25.90 -20.67 -12.14
CA ASP A 85 -26.89 -19.74 -11.56
C ASP A 85 -27.40 -20.20 -10.18
N PHE A 86 -26.50 -20.66 -9.31
CA PHE A 86 -26.80 -21.02 -7.91
C PHE A 86 -27.79 -22.18 -7.72
N LYS A 87 -28.02 -23.02 -8.73
CA LYS A 87 -28.99 -24.15 -8.66
C LYS A 87 -28.67 -25.22 -7.61
N TYR A 88 -27.41 -25.35 -7.19
CA TYR A 88 -26.93 -26.42 -6.31
C TYR A 88 -26.69 -25.96 -4.87
N THR A 89 -27.70 -25.42 -4.20
CA THR A 89 -27.59 -24.85 -2.83
C THR A 89 -27.02 -25.83 -1.80
N SER A 90 -27.17 -27.14 -2.00
CA SER A 90 -26.57 -28.16 -1.13
C SER A 90 -25.04 -28.12 -1.09
N LEU A 91 -24.37 -27.68 -2.16
CA LEU A 91 -22.92 -27.58 -2.23
C LEU A 91 -22.35 -26.45 -1.36
N VAL A 92 -23.17 -25.46 -0.99
CA VAL A 92 -22.76 -24.35 -0.11
C VAL A 92 -22.29 -24.88 1.25
N ASN A 93 -22.88 -25.97 1.73
CA ASN A 93 -22.51 -26.58 3.01
C ASN A 93 -21.09 -27.18 3.00
N ALA A 94 -20.55 -27.52 1.83
CA ALA A 94 -19.22 -28.08 1.68
C ALA A 94 -18.09 -27.03 1.66
N LEU A 95 -18.44 -25.74 1.54
CA LEU A 95 -17.50 -24.62 1.65
C LEU A 95 -17.00 -24.45 3.09
N ASP A 96 -15.78 -23.97 3.23
CA ASP A 96 -15.27 -23.56 4.54
C ASP A 96 -15.95 -22.26 5.03
N GLU A 97 -16.01 -22.05 6.34
CA GLU A 97 -16.78 -20.94 6.97
C GLU A 97 -16.45 -19.54 6.42
N VAL A 98 -15.16 -19.25 6.19
CA VAL A 98 -14.72 -17.94 5.65
C VAL A 98 -15.33 -17.67 4.27
N TRP A 99 -15.51 -18.73 3.48
CA TRP A 99 -16.04 -18.66 2.13
C TRP A 99 -17.56 -18.60 2.13
N LYS A 100 -18.22 -19.36 3.01
CA LYS A 100 -19.68 -19.35 3.18
C LYS A 100 -20.20 -17.94 3.44
N ASN A 101 -19.60 -17.23 4.39
CA ASN A 101 -20.02 -15.86 4.73
C ASN A 101 -19.90 -14.92 3.53
N SER A 102 -18.75 -14.94 2.84
CA SER A 102 -18.51 -14.08 1.69
C SER A 102 -19.43 -14.42 0.51
N TYR A 103 -19.73 -15.71 0.32
CA TYR A 103 -20.67 -16.18 -0.70
C TYR A 103 -22.12 -15.79 -0.39
N SER A 104 -22.58 -15.96 0.86
CA SER A 104 -23.94 -15.56 1.27
C SER A 104 -24.20 -14.07 1.11
N GLU A 105 -23.14 -13.26 1.17
CA GLU A 105 -23.19 -11.83 0.92
C GLU A 105 -23.10 -11.46 -0.57
N GLY A 106 -23.02 -12.43 -1.48
CA GLY A 106 -22.93 -12.20 -2.92
C GLY A 106 -21.62 -11.55 -3.36
N ARG A 107 -20.51 -11.80 -2.63
CA ARG A 107 -19.22 -11.17 -2.92
C ARG A 107 -18.41 -11.88 -4.00
N PHE A 108 -18.80 -13.07 -4.45
CA PHE A 108 -18.07 -13.79 -5.49
C PHE A 108 -18.73 -13.64 -6.85
N HIS A 109 -17.90 -13.43 -7.87
CA HIS A 109 -18.32 -13.39 -9.27
C HIS A 109 -17.40 -14.30 -10.07
N TYR A 110 -17.95 -15.03 -11.04
CA TYR A 110 -17.19 -15.86 -11.95
C TYR A 110 -17.23 -15.22 -13.34
N PHE A 111 -16.06 -14.95 -13.91
CA PHE A 111 -15.95 -14.32 -15.22
C PHE A 111 -14.67 -14.78 -15.90
N ASP A 112 -14.78 -15.17 -17.17
CA ASP A 112 -13.65 -15.57 -18.01
C ASP A 112 -12.72 -16.61 -17.36
N GLY A 113 -13.31 -17.66 -16.77
CA GLY A 113 -12.56 -18.74 -16.13
C GLY A 113 -11.98 -18.41 -14.75
N ILE A 114 -12.19 -17.20 -14.24
CA ILE A 114 -11.58 -16.69 -13.01
C ILE A 114 -12.64 -16.26 -12.01
N ILE A 115 -12.42 -16.60 -10.73
CA ILE A 115 -13.23 -16.09 -9.62
C ILE A 115 -12.70 -14.73 -9.17
N TYR A 116 -13.60 -13.76 -9.09
CA TYR A 116 -13.37 -12.44 -8.53
C TYR A 116 -14.10 -12.30 -7.19
N HIS A 117 -13.49 -11.55 -6.27
CA HIS A 117 -14.05 -11.17 -4.99
C HIS A 117 -14.31 -9.67 -4.95
N ARG A 118 -15.57 -9.32 -4.71
CA ARG A 118 -16.09 -7.96 -4.65
C ARG A 118 -16.24 -7.49 -3.21
N THR A 119 -15.76 -6.28 -2.96
CA THR A 119 -16.03 -5.51 -1.76
C THR A 119 -16.87 -4.28 -2.12
N LYS A 120 -17.19 -3.44 -1.13
CA LYS A 120 -17.91 -2.18 -1.35
C LYS A 120 -17.18 -1.24 -2.34
N HIS A 121 -15.86 -1.35 -2.45
CA HIS A 121 -15.02 -0.38 -3.16
C HIS A 121 -14.09 -0.99 -4.23
N SER A 122 -13.92 -2.31 -4.24
CA SER A 122 -13.02 -3.02 -5.17
C SER A 122 -13.64 -4.31 -5.69
N CYS A 123 -13.19 -4.75 -6.87
CA CYS A 123 -13.41 -6.09 -7.39
C CYS A 123 -12.04 -6.60 -7.82
N VAL A 124 -11.57 -7.68 -7.21
CA VAL A 124 -10.20 -8.18 -7.37
C VAL A 124 -10.22 -9.68 -7.57
N MET A 125 -9.22 -10.22 -8.27
CA MET A 125 -9.12 -11.65 -8.51
C MET A 125 -8.87 -12.44 -7.24
N LYS A 126 -9.44 -13.65 -7.18
CA LYS A 126 -9.21 -14.60 -6.10
C LYS A 126 -7.99 -15.46 -6.40
N LEU A 127 -7.06 -15.59 -5.45
CA LEU A 127 -5.88 -16.46 -5.59
C LEU A 127 -6.00 -17.71 -4.71
N CYS A 128 -5.76 -18.91 -5.25
CA CYS A 128 -5.72 -20.18 -4.48
C CYS A 128 -4.28 -20.68 -4.27
N SER A 129 -3.38 -20.51 -5.25
CA SER A 129 -1.99 -21.00 -5.14
C SER A 129 -1.13 -20.15 -4.21
N ARG A 130 -0.30 -20.82 -3.39
CA ARG A 130 0.70 -20.17 -2.54
C ARG A 130 1.74 -19.41 -3.35
N LEU A 131 2.12 -19.92 -4.53
CA LEU A 131 3.09 -19.28 -5.42
C LEU A 131 2.56 -17.91 -5.88
N LEU A 132 1.34 -17.87 -6.39
CA LEU A 132 0.68 -16.63 -6.82
C LEU A 132 0.51 -15.61 -5.68
N ILE A 133 0.14 -16.08 -4.49
CA ILE A 133 0.04 -15.24 -3.30
C ILE A 133 1.40 -14.60 -2.97
N ASN A 134 2.47 -15.40 -2.98
CA ASN A 134 3.82 -14.90 -2.71
C ASN A 134 4.28 -13.90 -3.78
N THR A 135 3.94 -14.12 -5.06
CA THR A 135 4.22 -13.17 -6.13
C THR A 135 3.54 -11.82 -5.88
N ILE A 136 2.25 -11.82 -5.51
CA ILE A 136 1.55 -10.56 -5.17
C ILE A 136 2.14 -9.89 -3.93
N LEU A 137 2.50 -10.66 -2.90
CA LEU A 137 3.13 -10.11 -1.70
C LEU A 137 4.49 -9.46 -2.01
N HIS A 138 5.32 -10.13 -2.81
CA HIS A 138 6.59 -9.61 -3.31
C HIS A 138 6.37 -8.32 -4.10
N GLU A 139 5.43 -8.32 -5.06
CA GLU A 139 5.16 -7.14 -5.87
C GLU A 139 4.64 -5.96 -5.04
N CYS A 140 3.84 -6.22 -4.01
CA CYS A 140 3.29 -5.18 -3.15
C CYS A 140 4.26 -4.67 -2.07
N HIS A 141 5.37 -5.38 -1.79
CA HIS A 141 6.28 -5.03 -0.70
C HIS A 141 7.72 -4.83 -1.15
N ASP A 142 8.32 -5.83 -1.80
CA ASP A 142 9.75 -5.89 -2.14
C ASP A 142 10.08 -5.30 -3.51
N SER A 143 9.08 -5.19 -4.40
CA SER A 143 9.27 -4.57 -5.70
C SER A 143 9.91 -3.19 -5.58
N ILE A 144 10.78 -2.86 -6.54
CA ILE A 144 11.49 -1.57 -6.61
C ILE A 144 10.49 -0.41 -6.56
N TYR A 145 9.30 -0.62 -7.11
CA TYR A 145 8.22 0.38 -7.16
C TYR A 145 7.38 0.47 -5.88
N SER A 146 7.38 -0.58 -5.05
CA SER A 146 6.59 -0.64 -3.82
C SER A 146 7.33 -0.03 -2.63
N GLY A 147 8.67 -0.06 -2.63
CA GLY A 147 9.46 0.74 -1.69
C GLY A 147 9.38 0.30 -0.23
N HIS A 148 9.07 -0.98 0.05
CA HIS A 148 9.03 -1.55 1.40
C HIS A 148 8.10 -0.78 2.36
N LEU A 149 6.85 -0.62 1.95
CA LEU A 149 5.83 0.08 2.72
C LEU A 149 5.60 -0.56 4.11
N SER A 150 5.00 0.21 5.02
CA SER A 150 4.52 -0.32 6.30
C SER A 150 3.48 -1.43 6.10
N GLU A 151 3.26 -2.24 7.14
CA GLU A 151 2.28 -3.34 7.14
C GLU A 151 0.89 -2.89 6.64
N ASP A 152 0.38 -1.79 7.19
CA ASP A 152 -0.94 -1.25 6.81
C ASP A 152 -1.01 -0.82 5.35
N ARG A 153 0.05 -0.19 4.84
CA ARG A 153 0.14 0.30 3.47
C ARG A 153 0.30 -0.83 2.46
N THR A 154 1.13 -1.82 2.80
CA THR A 154 1.29 -3.05 2.01
C THR A 154 -0.06 -3.79 1.93
N LEU A 155 -0.79 -3.87 3.04
CA LEU A 155 -2.13 -4.47 3.07
C LEU A 155 -3.14 -3.71 2.21
N GLU A 156 -3.10 -2.37 2.19
CA GLU A 156 -3.94 -1.57 1.29
C GLU A 156 -3.66 -1.87 -0.18
N GLN A 157 -2.38 -1.98 -0.56
CA GLN A 157 -1.98 -2.30 -1.93
C GLN A 157 -2.42 -3.71 -2.33
N VAL A 158 -2.17 -4.70 -1.47
CA VAL A 158 -2.59 -6.09 -1.67
C VAL A 158 -4.10 -6.22 -1.88
N LYS A 159 -4.91 -5.50 -1.08
CA LYS A 159 -6.39 -5.48 -1.21
C LYS A 159 -6.91 -4.89 -2.52
N ASN A 160 -6.09 -4.10 -3.20
CA ASN A 160 -6.44 -3.51 -4.49
C ASN A 160 -6.08 -4.42 -5.67
N CYS A 161 -5.24 -5.43 -5.45
CA CYS A 161 -4.77 -6.33 -6.50
C CYS A 161 -5.50 -7.68 -6.49
N ALA A 162 -5.60 -8.32 -5.33
CA ALA A 162 -6.09 -9.70 -5.22
C ALA A 162 -6.78 -9.95 -3.87
N TRP A 163 -7.43 -11.11 -3.74
CA TRP A 163 -8.05 -11.57 -2.50
C TRP A 163 -7.80 -13.05 -2.23
N TRP A 164 -7.59 -13.41 -0.96
CA TRP A 164 -7.56 -14.80 -0.48
C TRP A 164 -7.96 -14.85 1.02
N PRO A 165 -8.35 -16.03 1.55
CA PRO A 165 -8.60 -16.20 2.97
C PRO A 165 -7.36 -15.82 3.80
N TYR A 166 -7.57 -15.12 4.92
CA TYR A 166 -6.49 -14.70 5.82
C TYR A 166 -5.45 -13.72 5.24
N GLN A 167 -5.72 -13.11 4.08
CA GLN A 167 -4.83 -12.13 3.41
C GLN A 167 -4.21 -11.11 4.36
N ARG A 168 -4.99 -10.51 5.28
CA ARG A 168 -4.46 -9.56 6.28
C ARG A 168 -3.33 -10.17 7.11
N LYS A 169 -3.56 -11.36 7.65
CA LYS A 169 -2.60 -12.03 8.53
C LYS A 169 -1.33 -12.36 7.75
N GLU A 170 -1.48 -12.92 6.56
CA GLU A 170 -0.34 -13.33 5.73
C GLU A 170 0.47 -12.13 5.23
N THR A 171 -0.17 -11.00 4.87
CA THR A 171 0.57 -9.77 4.51
C THR A 171 1.42 -9.25 5.67
N ILE A 172 0.87 -9.26 6.89
CA ILE A 172 1.58 -8.80 8.08
C ILE A 172 2.77 -9.73 8.37
N GLU A 173 2.54 -11.05 8.37
CA GLU A 173 3.60 -12.05 8.55
C GLU A 173 4.71 -11.90 7.50
N TYR A 174 4.36 -11.64 6.25
CA TYR A 174 5.31 -11.39 5.17
C TYR A 174 6.16 -10.13 5.41
N CYS A 175 5.55 -9.02 5.86
CA CYS A 175 6.31 -7.80 6.19
C CYS A 175 7.31 -8.05 7.34
N HIS A 176 6.95 -8.90 8.30
CA HIS A 176 7.83 -9.27 9.41
C HIS A 176 9.02 -10.14 9.00
N THR A 177 8.91 -10.91 7.90
CA THR A 177 10.02 -11.71 7.38
C THR A 177 10.99 -10.92 6.50
N CYS A 178 10.66 -9.68 6.11
CA CYS A 178 11.52 -8.86 5.25
C CYS A 178 12.77 -8.35 6.00
N ASP A 179 13.93 -8.94 5.69
CA ASP A 179 15.23 -8.62 6.31
C ASP A 179 15.60 -7.12 6.20
N ARG A 180 15.34 -6.50 5.04
CA ARG A 180 15.62 -5.08 4.82
C ARG A 180 14.82 -4.21 5.78
N CYS A 181 13.52 -4.46 5.90
CA CYS A 181 12.62 -3.76 6.81
C CYS A 181 13.02 -3.97 8.26
N GLN A 182 13.36 -5.21 8.65
CA GLN A 182 13.75 -5.50 10.03
C GLN A 182 15.08 -4.83 10.42
N LYS A 183 15.99 -4.60 9.45
CA LYS A 183 17.25 -3.87 9.69
C LYS A 183 17.08 -2.35 9.65
N SER A 184 16.22 -1.82 8.77
CA SER A 184 16.05 -0.37 8.60
C SER A 184 15.11 0.24 9.62
N ASN A 185 14.05 -0.48 10.00
CA ASN A 185 13.09 0.01 10.97
C ASN A 185 13.71 -0.06 12.35
N ARG A 186 14.02 1.11 12.89
CA ARG A 186 14.24 1.24 14.33
C ARG A 186 12.92 0.84 14.98
N SER A 187 12.98 -0.17 15.85
CA SER A 187 11.93 -0.42 16.82
C SER A 187 11.44 0.93 17.35
N THR A 188 10.18 1.25 17.09
CA THR A 188 9.51 2.34 17.81
C THR A 188 9.48 1.84 19.24
N GLY A 189 10.52 2.21 19.99
CA GLY A 189 10.68 1.80 21.37
C GLY A 189 9.42 2.16 22.16
N LYS A 190 9.34 1.64 23.39
CA LYS A 190 8.34 2.12 24.36
C LYS A 190 8.31 3.65 24.31
N LYS A 191 7.12 4.24 24.39
CA LYS A 191 6.92 5.70 24.44
C LYS A 191 8.04 6.31 25.26
N PHE A 192 8.68 7.36 24.73
CA PHE A 192 9.72 8.09 25.46
C PHE A 192 9.26 8.29 26.90
N GLY A 193 10.06 7.83 27.87
CA GLY A 193 9.72 7.95 29.28
C GLY A 193 9.45 9.42 29.64
N LEU A 194 8.79 9.63 30.77
CA LEU A 194 8.68 10.98 31.32
C LEU A 194 10.08 11.57 31.50
N MET A 195 10.27 12.86 31.17
CA MET A 195 11.53 13.55 31.44
C MET A 195 11.87 13.38 32.92
N ILE A 196 13.07 12.87 33.19
CA ILE A 196 13.55 12.73 34.57
C ILE A 196 13.84 14.14 35.10
N HIS A 197 13.20 14.51 36.20
CA HIS A 197 13.46 15.77 36.87
C HIS A 197 14.86 15.73 37.50
N ILE A 198 15.77 16.60 37.05
CA ILE A 198 17.09 16.76 37.67
C ILE A 198 16.90 17.63 38.92
N GLN A 199 17.33 17.15 40.09
CA GLN A 199 17.24 17.91 41.33
C GLN A 199 17.93 19.27 41.19
N GLU A 200 17.22 20.34 41.56
CA GLU A 200 17.77 21.70 41.57
C GLU A 200 18.70 21.88 42.78
N PRO A 201 19.81 22.61 42.63
CA PRO A 201 20.68 22.92 43.76
C PRO A 201 19.96 23.85 44.74
N LYS A 202 20.22 23.65 46.03
CA LYS A 202 19.66 24.43 47.14
C LYS A 202 20.58 25.55 47.60
N SER A 203 21.87 25.47 47.27
CA SER A 203 22.87 26.49 47.58
C SER A 203 23.91 26.64 46.46
N PRO A 204 24.62 27.78 46.40
CA PRO A 204 25.70 27.98 45.43
C PRO A 204 26.76 26.87 45.51
N TRP A 205 27.37 26.55 44.37
CA TRP A 205 28.50 25.60 44.25
C TRP A 205 28.13 24.12 44.42
N GLU A 206 26.84 23.77 44.53
CA GLU A 206 26.37 22.37 44.61
C GLU A 206 26.43 21.61 43.29
N GLY A 207 26.54 22.31 42.16
CA GLY A 207 26.68 21.64 40.87
C GLY A 207 26.92 22.58 39.70
N PHE A 208 27.49 22.02 38.64
CA PHE A 208 27.83 22.74 37.41
C PHE A 208 27.33 21.99 36.19
N HIS A 209 26.96 22.73 35.15
CA HIS A 209 26.82 22.21 33.80
C HIS A 209 28.03 22.65 32.99
N MET A 210 28.67 21.70 32.32
CA MET A 210 29.82 21.98 31.46
C MET A 210 29.48 21.54 30.04
N PHE A 211 29.70 22.42 29.07
CA PHE A 211 29.51 22.10 27.67
C PHE A 211 30.55 22.79 26.80
N TRP A 212 30.97 22.11 25.75
CA TRP A 212 31.82 22.70 24.72
C TRP A 212 30.94 23.28 23.62
N VAL A 213 31.16 24.56 23.32
CA VAL A 213 30.69 25.18 22.08
C VAL A 213 31.86 25.11 21.11
N THR A 214 31.70 24.40 19.99
CA THR A 214 32.75 24.20 18.98
C THR A 214 32.33 24.81 17.65
N ALA A 215 33.24 24.83 16.67
CA ALA A 215 33.02 25.39 15.34
C ALA A 215 32.69 26.91 15.33
N LEU A 216 33.27 27.65 16.29
CA LEU A 216 33.23 29.11 16.30
C LEU A 216 34.26 29.68 15.31
N PRO A 217 34.04 30.89 14.77
CA PRO A 217 35.06 31.59 14.00
C PRO A 217 36.38 31.69 14.79
N PRO A 218 37.53 31.32 14.19
CA PRO A 218 38.81 31.38 14.89
C PRO A 218 39.12 32.81 15.37
N SER A 219 39.52 32.96 16.62
CA SER A 219 39.72 34.29 17.22
C SER A 219 40.85 34.33 18.26
N GLY A 220 41.42 35.52 18.48
CA GLY A 220 42.53 35.79 19.40
C GLY A 220 43.90 35.34 18.88
N ASP A 221 44.95 35.62 19.65
CA ASP A 221 46.36 35.38 19.26
C ASP A 221 46.67 33.89 19.00
N LYS A 222 45.92 33.00 19.65
CA LYS A 222 46.04 31.54 19.51
C LYS A 222 45.01 30.91 18.57
N SER A 223 44.15 31.73 17.94
CA SER A 223 43.18 31.29 16.92
C SER A 223 42.26 30.15 17.37
N TYR A 224 41.74 30.22 18.60
CA TYR A 224 40.81 29.21 19.13
C TYR A 224 39.45 29.25 18.41
N ASN A 225 38.84 28.08 18.19
CA ASN A 225 37.55 27.89 17.50
C ASN A 225 36.47 27.19 18.37
N GLY A 226 36.68 27.19 19.68
CA GLY A 226 35.76 26.62 20.63
C GLY A 226 35.85 27.32 21.99
N CYS A 227 34.83 27.13 22.81
CA CYS A 227 34.73 27.71 24.15
C CYS A 227 34.12 26.66 25.09
N LEU A 228 34.78 26.43 26.23
CA LEU A 228 34.17 25.69 27.33
C LEU A 228 33.28 26.64 28.11
N VAL A 229 32.01 26.27 28.24
CA VAL A 229 31.04 27.01 29.04
C VAL A 229 30.76 26.22 30.31
N ILE A 230 31.01 26.86 31.46
CA ILE A 230 30.74 26.32 32.78
C ILE A 230 29.63 27.14 33.39
N VAL A 231 28.48 26.54 33.67
CA VAL A 231 27.33 27.21 34.28
C VAL A 231 27.13 26.68 35.68
N GLU A 232 27.22 27.56 36.67
CA GLU A 232 26.89 27.22 38.05
C GLU A 232 25.37 27.08 38.20
N ARG A 233 24.90 25.93 38.72
CA ARG A 233 23.50 25.52 38.59
C ARG A 233 22.54 26.34 39.46
N TYR A 234 22.99 26.98 40.53
CA TYR A 234 22.13 27.75 41.44
C TYR A 234 21.88 29.16 40.89
N SER A 235 22.95 29.92 40.64
CA SER A 235 22.93 31.28 40.10
C SER A 235 22.62 31.35 38.61
N LYS A 236 22.75 30.23 37.88
CA LYS A 236 22.64 30.15 36.41
C LYS A 236 23.66 31.03 35.68
N THR A 237 24.74 31.40 36.35
CA THR A 237 25.77 32.28 35.78
C THR A 237 26.76 31.47 34.94
N PRO A 238 26.96 31.82 33.65
CA PRO A 238 27.96 31.18 32.81
C PRO A 238 29.34 31.80 32.98
N ILE A 239 30.36 30.96 32.95
CA ILE A 239 31.78 31.30 32.82
C ILE A 239 32.27 30.72 31.50
N PHE A 240 32.92 31.54 30.69
CA PHE A 240 33.43 31.19 29.37
C PHE A 240 34.95 31.07 29.42
N LEU A 241 35.47 29.90 29.07
CA LEU A 241 36.91 29.64 28.95
C LEU A 241 37.24 29.45 27.47
N ARG A 242 38.14 30.29 26.97
CA ARG A 242 38.62 30.31 25.58
C ARG A 242 39.95 29.58 25.47
#